data_AF-A0A534CCJ4-F1
#
_entry.id   AF-A0A534CCJ4-F1
#
_cell.length_a   1.000
_cell.length_b   1.000
_cell.length_c   1.000
_cell.angle_alpha   90.00
_cell.angle_beta   90.00
_cell.angle_gamma   90.00
#
_symmetry.space_group_name_H-M   'P 1'
#
loop_
_entity.id
_entity.type
_entity.pdbx_description
1 polymer ?
#
loop_
_entity_poly.entity_id
_entity_poly.type
_entity_poly.pdbx_seq_one_letter_code
_entity_poly.pdbx_strand_id
1 'polypeptide(L)' 'MTAGAFPRRASRRYLDGVRIAVGLEYDGTLYAGWQTQPSLRTVQEVVEAALGRVAAQPVSLIC' A
#
# COMPACT_ATOMS: atom_id res chain seq x y z
N MET A 1 -13.53 -0.99 28.44
CA MET A 1 -12.26 -1.14 27.72
C MET A 1 -12.52 -0.76 26.27
N THR A 2 -11.88 0.31 25.83
CA THR A 2 -12.40 1.27 24.85
C THR A 2 -12.16 0.81 23.41
N ALA A 3 -13.23 0.60 22.64
CA ALA A 3 -13.13 0.45 21.19
C ALA A 3 -12.58 1.76 20.60
N GLY A 4 -11.43 1.69 19.94
CA GLY A 4 -10.84 2.83 19.23
C GLY A 4 -11.85 3.40 18.24
N ALA A 5 -12.21 4.66 18.45
CA ALA A 5 -13.15 5.38 17.59
C ALA A 5 -12.51 5.57 16.21
N PHE A 6 -12.77 4.64 15.29
CA PHE A 6 -12.48 4.85 13.87
C PHE A 6 -13.37 6.03 13.40
N PRO A 7 -12.78 7.17 12.99
CA PRO A 7 -13.54 8.35 12.67
C PRO A 7 -14.47 8.05 11.49
N ARG A 8 -15.79 8.01 11.73
CA ARG A 8 -16.80 7.59 10.74
C ARG A 8 -17.01 8.55 9.56
N ARG A 9 -16.17 9.58 9.42
CA ARG A 9 -15.98 10.39 8.21
C ARG A 9 -14.72 11.23 8.41
N ALA A 10 -13.56 10.70 8.01
CA ALA A 10 -12.41 11.56 7.77
C ALA A 10 -12.80 12.53 6.64
N SER A 11 -12.80 13.83 6.91
CA SER A 11 -12.93 14.84 5.86
C SER A 11 -11.80 14.63 4.86
N ARG A 12 -12.07 14.74 3.55
CA ARG A 12 -11.08 14.48 2.48
C ARG A 12 -9.75 15.23 2.72
N ARG A 13 -9.80 16.41 3.35
CA ARG A 13 -8.67 17.25 3.73
C ARG A 13 -7.76 16.68 4.83
N TYR A 14 -8.23 15.75 5.67
CA TYR A 14 -7.40 15.11 6.70
C TYR A 14 -6.48 14.03 6.11
N LEU A 15 -6.83 13.48 4.95
CA LEU A 15 -6.07 12.40 4.32
C LEU A 15 -4.89 12.89 3.47
N ASP A 16 -4.81 14.20 3.20
CA ASP A 16 -3.70 14.82 2.49
C ASP A 16 -2.44 14.77 3.37
N GLY A 17 -1.61 13.75 3.15
CA GLY A 17 -0.37 13.51 3.91
C GLY A 17 -0.41 12.36 4.92
N VAL A 18 -1.48 11.56 4.95
CA VAL A 18 -1.53 10.37 5.81
C VAL A 18 -0.56 9.30 5.31
N ARG A 19 0.37 8.89 6.16
CA ARG A 19 1.21 7.71 5.95
C ARG A 19 0.61 6.52 6.70
N ILE A 20 0.52 5.40 5.99
CA ILE A 20 -0.03 4.15 6.53
C ILE A 20 1.11 3.13 6.53
N ALA A 21 1.34 2.49 7.68
CA ALA A 21 2.23 1.34 7.77
C ALA A 21 1.46 0.06 7.43
N VAL A 22 2.03 -0.80 6.59
CA VAL A 22 1.43 -2.06 6.16
C VAL A 22 2.43 -3.18 6.39
N GLY A 23 2.02 -4.22 7.11
CA GLY A 23 2.75 -5.48 7.18
C GLY A 23 2.41 -6.35 5.97
N LEU A 24 3.41 -6.89 5.29
CA LEU A 24 3.24 -7.70 4.09
C LEU A 24 4.06 -8.98 4.22
N GLU A 25 3.46 -10.08 3.81
CA GLU A 25 4.11 -11.37 3.61
C GLU A 25 3.87 -11.79 2.16
N TYR A 26 4.88 -12.37 1.52
CA TYR A 26 4.78 -12.81 0.13
C TYR A 26 5.66 -14.04 -0.11
N ASP A 27 5.22 -14.89 -1.05
CA ASP A 27 6.07 -15.91 -1.64
C ASP A 27 6.94 -15.28 -2.74
N GLY A 28 8.26 -15.35 -2.58
CA GLY A 28 9.24 -14.75 -3.49
C GLY A 28 9.49 -15.54 -4.77
N THR A 29 8.98 -16.77 -4.91
CA THR A 29 9.36 -17.67 -6.03
C THR A 29 9.00 -17.15 -7.42
N LEU A 30 7.96 -16.32 -7.55
CA LEU A 30 7.45 -15.79 -8.82
C LEU A 30 7.78 -14.31 -9.07
N TYR A 31 8.70 -13.73 -8.30
CA TYR A 31 9.05 -12.32 -8.36
C TYR A 31 10.56 -12.13 -8.36
N ALA A 32 11.04 -11.13 -9.12
CA ALA A 32 12.43 -10.71 -9.15
C ALA A 32 12.78 -9.80 -7.94
N GLY A 33 12.38 -10.24 -6.74
CA GLY A 33 12.59 -9.49 -5.51
C GLY A 33 11.57 -8.37 -5.26
N TRP A 34 11.90 -7.52 -4.29
CA TRP A 34 11.01 -6.47 -3.79
C TRP A 34 10.93 -5.27 -4.74
N GLN A 35 12.06 -4.62 -5.01
CA GLN A 35 12.14 -3.30 -5.64
C GLN A 35 11.80 -3.36 -7.13
N THR A 36 11.03 -2.37 -7.61
CA THR A 36 10.58 -2.24 -9.00
C THR A 36 11.74 -2.10 -9.98
N GLN A 37 11.83 -3.02 -10.94
CA GLN A 37 12.89 -3.06 -11.94
C GLN A 37 12.29 -3.13 -13.35
N PRO A 38 12.95 -2.55 -14.36
CA PRO A 38 12.47 -2.60 -15.74
C PRO A 38 12.28 -4.05 -16.22
N SER A 39 11.14 -4.31 -16.87
CA SER A 39 10.85 -5.59 -17.55
C SER A 39 10.83 -6.83 -16.66
N LEU A 40 10.78 -6.66 -15.33
CA LEU A 40 10.72 -7.76 -14.37
C LEU A 40 9.50 -7.61 -13.47
N ARG A 41 8.86 -8.73 -13.15
CA ARG A 41 7.74 -8.77 -12.21
C ARG A 41 8.29 -8.70 -10.79
N THR A 42 7.93 -7.66 -10.04
CA THR A 42 8.46 -7.39 -8.68
C THR A 42 7.33 -7.25 -7.67
N VAL A 43 7.64 -7.43 -6.39
CA VAL A 43 6.61 -7.37 -5.34
C VAL A 43 6.09 -5.94 -5.16
N GLN A 44 6.98 -4.93 -5.16
CA GLN A 44 6.59 -3.53 -5.00
C GLN A 44 5.58 -3.10 -6.07
N GLU A 45 5.87 -3.35 -7.35
CA GLU A 45 4.96 -3.00 -8.45
C GLU A 45 3.58 -3.65 -8.30
N VAL A 46 3.53 -4.93 -7.96
CA VAL A 46 2.26 -5.67 -7.82
C VAL A 46 1.46 -5.18 -6.62
N VAL A 47 2.12 -4.90 -5.49
CA VAL A 47 1.44 -4.39 -4.30
C VAL A 47 0.98 -2.95 -4.49
N GLU A 48 1.79 -2.09 -5.11
CA GLU A 48 1.40 -0.72 -5.47
C GLU A 48 0.19 -0.72 -6.40
N ALA A 49 0.17 -1.57 -7.43
CA ALA A 49 -0.99 -1.71 -8.31
C ALA A 49 -2.25 -2.19 -7.58
N ALA A 50 -2.11 -3.17 -6.66
CA ALA A 50 -3.22 -3.68 -5.87
C ALA A 50 -3.78 -2.64 -4.89
N LEU A 51 -2.91 -1.97 -4.13
CA LEU A 51 -3.29 -0.91 -3.21
C LEU A 51 -3.86 0.30 -3.95
N GLY A 52 -3.36 0.62 -5.14
CA GLY A 52 -3.89 1.70 -5.96
C GLY A 52 -5.33 1.45 -6.40
N ARG A 53 -5.71 0.18 -6.65
CA ARG A 53 -7.12 -0.19 -6.90
C ARG A 53 -8.00 0.04 -5.68
N VAL A 54 -7.51 -0.27 -4.48
CA VAL A 54 -8.24 -0.07 -3.22
C VAL A 54 -8.37 1.41 -2.88
N ALA A 55 -7.30 2.17 -3.04
CA ALA A 55 -7.26 3.61 -2.76
C ALA A 55 -7.93 4.46 -3.86
N ALA A 56 -8.25 3.86 -5.02
CA ALA A 56 -8.74 4.52 -6.23
C ALA A 56 -7.83 5.67 -6.71
N GLN A 57 -6.52 5.55 -6.47
CA GLN A 57 -5.49 6.51 -6.87
C GLN A 57 -4.12 5.81 -6.91
N PRO A 58 -3.11 6.34 -7.64
CA PRO A 58 -1.75 5.83 -7.57
C PRO A 58 -1.21 5.89 -6.14
N VAL A 59 -0.44 4.87 -5.74
CA VAL A 59 0.22 4.80 -4.45
C VAL A 59 1.68 4.43 -4.63
N SER A 60 2.52 4.88 -3.71
CA SER A 60 3.94 4.53 -3.68
C SER A 60 4.26 3.93 -2.32
N LEU A 61 4.98 2.81 -2.33
CA LEU A 61 5.48 2.18 -1.13
C LEU A 61 6.90 2.67 -0.82
N ILE A 62 7.19 2.76 0.47
CA ILE A 62 8.53 3.00 1.00
C ILE A 62 8.82 1.90 2.03
N CYS A 63 10.00 1.31 1.95
CA CYS A 63 10.53 0.32 2.88
C CYS A 63 11.78 0.89 3.55
#